data_AF-A0A6M0CGN1-F1
#
_entry.id   AF-A0A6M0CGN1-F1
#
_cell.length_a   1.000
_cell.length_b   1.000
_cell.length_c   1.000
_cell.angle_alpha   90.00
_cell.angle_beta   90.00
_cell.angle_gamma   90.00
#
_symmetry.space_group_name_H-M   'P 1'
#
loop_
_entity.id
_entity.type
_entity.pdbx_description
1 polymer ?
#
loop_
_entity_poly.entity_id
_entity_poly.type
_entity_poly.pdbx_seq_one_letter_code
_entity_poly.pdbx_strand_id
1 'polypeptide(L)'
;MIAKLKNNSRNSGFFLALCVVGIALFIGTQIMLKPTLAEISIKTSTAPVVVDGRPILKINSTGEYTATLRAELIESKLIDAISSSQLVRVRVREQNQLPTIWVNDSYLLTVTAEDVFPGSSPQEQAEIWAQKIQASLNRALQERSSEFLRKAAIASIGVIIGAIVLQWLIRFLWRRYFHDALKTLLARIPAFSEAVETKSFSLSLNLIPWAIATCLWVATIFYI
;
A
#
# COMPACT_ATOMS: atom_id res chain seq x y z
N MET A 1 -9.99 -52.21 -37.21
CA MET A 1 -10.83 -50.99 -37.25
C MET A 1 -10.44 -50.12 -36.06
N ILE A 2 -9.43 -49.25 -36.22
CA ILE A 2 -8.77 -48.52 -35.12
C ILE A 2 -9.34 -47.09 -35.07
N ALA A 3 -9.94 -46.74 -33.94
CA ALA A 3 -10.55 -45.43 -33.69
C ALA A 3 -9.48 -44.37 -33.39
N LYS A 4 -9.52 -43.29 -34.17
CA LYS A 4 -8.65 -42.12 -34.04
C LYS A 4 -9.36 -41.09 -33.14
N LEU A 5 -9.03 -41.07 -31.85
CA LEU A 5 -9.47 -39.97 -30.96
C LEU A 5 -8.47 -38.82 -31.02
N LYS A 6 -8.96 -37.75 -31.65
CA LYS A 6 -8.30 -36.47 -31.93
C LYS A 6 -8.02 -35.73 -30.62
N ASN A 7 -6.73 -35.59 -30.32
CA ASN A 7 -6.17 -34.79 -29.24
C ASN A 7 -6.60 -33.31 -29.37
N ASN A 8 -7.27 -32.78 -28.35
CA ASN A 8 -7.73 -31.39 -28.25
C ASN A 8 -6.94 -30.66 -27.15
N SER A 9 -5.64 -30.44 -27.38
CA SER A 9 -4.74 -29.75 -26.44
C SER A 9 -4.33 -28.34 -26.92
N ARG A 10 -5.07 -27.74 -27.85
CA ARG A 10 -4.62 -26.52 -28.57
C ARG A 10 -5.14 -25.19 -28.01
N ASN A 11 -5.97 -25.20 -26.96
CA ASN A 11 -6.59 -23.97 -26.43
C ASN A 11 -6.05 -23.50 -25.08
N SER A 12 -5.42 -24.34 -24.26
CA SER A 12 -4.95 -23.93 -22.92
C SER A 12 -3.69 -23.05 -22.95
N GLY A 13 -2.80 -23.24 -23.93
CA GLY A 13 -1.59 -22.42 -24.09
C GLY A 13 -1.87 -21.00 -24.63
N PHE A 14 -2.95 -20.84 -25.41
CA PHE A 14 -3.29 -19.55 -26.03
C PHE A 14 -3.91 -18.58 -25.02
N PHE A 15 -4.71 -19.07 -24.08
CA PHE A 15 -5.28 -18.25 -22.99
C PHE A 15 -4.22 -17.80 -21.98
N LEU A 16 -3.22 -18.65 -21.66
CA LEU A 16 -2.11 -18.28 -20.77
C LEU A 16 -1.20 -17.21 -21.40
N ALA A 17 -0.92 -17.29 -22.70
CA ALA A 17 -0.13 -16.28 -23.41
C ALA A 17 -0.84 -14.91 -23.49
N LEU A 18 -2.17 -14.91 -23.65
CA LEU A 18 -2.96 -13.67 -23.77
C LEU A 18 -3.08 -12.92 -22.43
N CYS A 19 -3.10 -13.63 -21.30
CA CYS A 19 -3.09 -13.03 -19.97
C CYS A 19 -1.74 -12.37 -19.62
N VAL A 20 -0.61 -12.94 -20.03
CA VAL A 20 0.73 -12.38 -19.75
C VAL A 20 0.97 -11.08 -20.54
N VAL A 21 0.49 -11.00 -21.78
CA VAL A 21 0.60 -9.78 -22.62
C VAL A 21 -0.32 -8.67 -22.09
N GLY A 22 -1.51 -9.00 -21.57
CA GLY A 22 -2.42 -8.02 -20.95
C GLY A 22 -1.87 -7.39 -19.67
N ILE A 23 -1.14 -8.16 -18.85
CA ILE A 23 -0.54 -7.68 -17.60
C ILE A 23 0.69 -6.79 -17.88
N ALA A 24 1.48 -7.09 -18.92
CA ALA A 24 2.62 -6.26 -19.33
C ALA A 24 2.19 -4.90 -19.90
N LEU A 25 1.07 -4.83 -20.61
CA LEU A 25 0.52 -3.57 -21.15
C LEU A 25 -0.10 -2.66 -20.07
N PHE A 26 -0.55 -3.21 -18.94
CA PHE A 26 -1.13 -2.43 -17.84
C PHE A 26 -0.07 -1.72 -16.97
N ILE A 27 1.15 -2.26 -16.92
CA ILE A 27 2.26 -1.69 -16.14
C ILE A 27 2.98 -0.58 -16.91
N GLY A 28 2.95 -0.60 -18.25
CA GLY A 28 3.67 0.36 -19.11
C GLY A 28 3.01 1.73 -19.29
N THR A 29 1.73 1.90 -18.96
CA THR A 29 0.98 3.14 -19.26
C THR A 29 0.95 4.17 -18.12
N GLN A 30 1.61 3.92 -17.00
CA GLN A 30 1.61 4.83 -15.85
C GLN A 30 2.82 5.79 -15.80
N ILE A 31 3.59 5.88 -16.89
CA ILE A 31 4.75 6.76 -16.98
C ILE A 31 4.51 7.77 -18.11
N MET A 32 4.47 9.05 -17.74
CA MET A 32 4.25 10.25 -18.56
C MET A 32 2.77 10.54 -18.87
N LEU A 33 2.18 11.70 -18.55
CA LEU A 33 2.71 13.04 -18.31
C LEU A 33 2.07 13.59 -17.01
N LYS A 34 2.87 14.08 -16.06
CA LYS A 34 2.36 15.04 -15.07
C LYS A 34 2.44 16.43 -15.73
N PRO A 35 1.35 17.18 -15.86
CA PRO A 35 1.42 18.55 -16.36
C PRO A 35 2.22 19.37 -15.34
N THR A 36 3.41 19.82 -15.73
CA THR A 36 4.11 20.89 -15.05
C THR A 36 3.37 22.19 -15.36
N LEU A 37 2.50 22.60 -14.44
CA LEU A 37 1.97 23.95 -14.43
C LEU A 37 3.13 24.88 -14.10
N ALA A 38 3.72 25.48 -15.13
CA ALA A 38 4.58 26.63 -14.97
C ALA A 38 3.69 27.79 -14.50
N GLU A 39 3.69 28.04 -13.18
CA GLU A 39 2.96 29.15 -12.60
C GLU A 39 3.71 30.45 -12.85
N ILE A 40 3.04 31.38 -13.52
CA ILE A 40 3.53 32.73 -13.75
C ILE A 40 3.57 33.42 -12.37
N SER A 41 4.78 33.62 -11.85
CA SER A 41 5.04 34.30 -10.59
C SER A 41 4.60 35.77 -10.66
N ILE A 42 3.34 36.03 -10.34
CA ILE A 42 2.93 37.34 -9.84
C ILE A 42 3.67 37.52 -8.52
N LYS A 43 4.44 38.61 -8.41
CA LYS A 43 5.26 38.98 -7.25
C LYS A 43 4.35 39.32 -6.06
N THR A 44 3.70 38.31 -5.52
CA THR A 44 2.87 38.41 -4.31
C THR A 44 3.84 38.43 -3.14
N SER A 45 3.72 39.44 -2.27
CA SER A 45 4.57 39.56 -1.06
C SER A 45 4.41 38.36 -0.12
N THR A 46 3.32 37.60 -0.28
CA THR A 46 2.96 36.46 0.55
C THR A 46 2.51 35.28 -0.31
N ALA A 47 2.85 34.06 0.10
CA ALA A 47 2.39 32.83 -0.52
C ALA A 47 1.87 31.84 0.54
N PRO A 48 0.81 31.07 0.25
CA PRO A 48 0.34 30.02 1.13
C PRO A 48 1.26 28.79 1.04
N VAL A 49 1.49 28.12 2.16
CA VAL A 49 2.04 26.76 2.21
C VAL A 49 0.88 25.78 2.32
N VAL A 50 0.81 24.86 1.38
CA VAL A 50 -0.27 23.91 1.18
C VAL A 50 0.23 22.49 1.43
N VAL A 51 -0.45 21.75 2.32
CA VAL A 51 -0.18 20.33 2.57
C VAL A 51 -1.45 19.54 2.26
N ASP A 52 -1.33 18.53 1.39
CA ASP A 52 -2.46 17.71 0.91
C ASP A 52 -3.67 18.56 0.43
N GLY A 53 -3.38 19.66 -0.30
CA GLY A 53 -4.40 20.56 -0.85
C GLY A 53 -5.02 21.55 0.15
N ARG A 54 -4.53 21.62 1.40
CA ARG A 54 -5.02 22.55 2.41
C ARG A 54 -3.94 23.59 2.76
N PRO A 55 -4.24 24.91 2.69
CA PRO A 55 -3.30 25.94 3.13
C PRO A 55 -3.16 25.91 4.65
N ILE A 56 -1.95 25.66 5.14
CA ILE A 56 -1.64 25.54 6.56
C ILE A 56 -1.02 26.83 7.13
N LEU A 57 -0.27 27.60 6.34
CA LEU A 57 0.34 28.86 6.78
C LEU A 57 0.61 29.78 5.59
N LYS A 58 0.93 31.04 5.87
CA LYS A 58 1.26 32.06 4.88
C LYS A 58 2.65 32.60 5.19
N ILE A 59 3.50 32.67 4.17
CA ILE A 59 4.91 33.05 4.30
C ILE A 59 5.16 34.27 3.46
N ASN A 60 6.00 35.18 3.95
CA ASN A 60 6.37 36.37 3.21
C ASN A 60 7.67 36.18 2.42
N SER A 61 7.93 37.04 1.44
CA SER A 61 9.26 37.09 0.81
C SER A 61 10.32 37.51 1.83
N THR A 62 11.55 37.03 1.67
CA THR A 62 12.67 37.39 2.56
C THR A 62 13.96 37.44 1.75
N GLY A 63 14.66 38.58 1.79
CA GLY A 63 15.88 38.80 1.02
C GLY A 63 15.67 38.50 -0.46
N GLU A 64 16.49 37.61 -1.00
CA GLU A 64 16.44 37.16 -2.41
C GLU A 64 15.36 36.10 -2.68
N TYR A 65 14.73 35.54 -1.63
CA TYR A 65 13.73 34.47 -1.79
C TYR A 65 12.31 35.04 -1.90
N THR A 66 11.65 34.73 -3.01
CA THR A 66 10.22 35.03 -3.20
C THR A 66 9.36 34.22 -2.23
N ALA A 67 8.20 34.76 -1.87
CA ALA A 67 7.27 34.06 -0.99
C ALA A 67 6.88 32.69 -1.55
N THR A 68 6.62 32.61 -2.86
CA THR A 68 6.29 31.36 -3.57
C THR A 68 7.41 30.34 -3.48
N LEU A 69 8.65 30.73 -3.76
CA LEU A 69 9.79 29.81 -3.69
C LEU A 69 9.99 29.28 -2.26
N ARG A 70 9.84 30.14 -1.24
CA ARG A 70 9.88 29.70 0.16
C ARG A 70 8.76 28.70 0.46
N ALA A 71 7.54 28.98 -0.01
CA ALA A 71 6.40 28.10 0.21
C ALA A 71 6.63 26.72 -0.41
N GLU A 72 7.02 26.65 -1.69
CA GLU A 72 7.30 25.38 -2.40
C GLU A 72 8.38 24.55 -1.69
N LEU A 73 9.48 25.17 -1.24
CA LEU A 73 10.54 24.48 -0.51
C LEU A 73 10.05 23.87 0.81
N ILE A 74 9.14 24.57 1.49
CA ILE A 74 8.56 24.12 2.76
C ILE A 74 7.55 23.00 2.49
N GLU A 75 6.68 23.15 1.50
CA GLU A 75 5.73 22.12 1.07
C GLU A 75 6.43 20.82 0.73
N SER A 76 7.48 20.86 -0.10
CA SER A 76 8.26 19.67 -0.48
C SER A 76 8.78 18.95 0.76
N LYS A 77 9.39 19.67 1.70
CA LYS A 77 9.93 19.08 2.94
C LYS A 77 8.84 18.49 3.83
N LEU A 78 7.66 19.11 3.91
CA LEU A 78 6.54 18.59 4.67
C LEU A 78 5.98 17.32 4.03
N ILE A 79 5.84 17.29 2.71
CA ILE A 79 5.39 16.11 1.96
C ILE A 79 6.37 14.95 2.17
N ASP A 80 7.67 15.21 2.09
CA ASP A 80 8.72 14.21 2.34
C ASP A 80 8.67 13.69 3.78
N ALA A 81 8.46 14.56 4.77
CA ALA A 81 8.34 14.17 6.17
C ALA A 81 7.14 13.26 6.44
N ILE A 82 5.98 13.55 5.83
CA ILE A 82 4.76 12.72 5.96
C ILE A 82 4.93 11.39 5.21
N SER A 83 5.69 11.38 4.12
CA SER A 83 5.87 10.17 3.29
C SER A 83 6.92 9.21 3.87
N SER A 84 7.90 9.72 4.60
CA SER A 84 9.02 8.95 5.17
C SER A 84 8.76 8.42 6.58
N SER A 85 7.80 8.98 7.33
CA SER A 85 7.56 8.60 8.72
C SER A 85 6.08 8.56 9.06
N GLN A 86 5.69 7.56 9.86
CA GLN A 86 4.35 7.45 10.44
C GLN A 86 4.11 8.42 11.61
N LEU A 87 5.19 8.97 12.18
CA LEU A 87 5.16 9.95 13.26
C LEU A 87 6.02 11.14 12.90
N VAL A 88 5.45 12.34 13.00
CA VAL A 88 6.16 13.57 12.70
C VAL A 88 6.11 14.50 13.90
N ARG A 89 7.28 15.00 14.34
CA ARG A 89 7.41 15.96 15.43
C ARG A 89 7.97 17.29 14.94
N VAL A 90 7.28 18.38 15.23
CA VAL A 90 7.71 19.72 14.90
C VAL A 90 8.32 20.36 16.14
N ARG A 91 9.51 20.98 16.00
CA ARG A 91 10.21 21.65 17.10
C ARG A 91 10.75 23.00 16.65
N VAL A 92 10.72 23.97 17.54
CA VAL A 92 11.45 25.22 17.38
C VAL A 92 12.83 25.05 18.00
N ARG A 93 13.86 25.48 17.28
CA ARG A 93 15.26 25.56 17.74
C ARG A 93 15.80 26.93 17.39
N GLU A 94 16.75 27.43 18.15
CA GLU A 94 17.44 28.67 17.78
C GLU A 94 18.71 28.33 16.99
N GLN A 95 18.92 29.00 15.86
CA GLN A 95 20.15 28.89 15.08
C GLN A 95 20.53 30.27 14.57
N ASN A 96 21.77 30.70 14.82
CA ASN A 96 22.28 32.02 14.45
C ASN A 96 21.38 33.17 14.96
N GLN A 97 20.89 33.08 16.20
CA GLN A 97 19.99 34.07 16.84
C GLN A 97 18.61 34.20 16.17
N LEU A 98 18.28 33.29 15.26
CA LEU A 98 16.97 33.24 14.61
C LEU A 98 16.24 31.95 14.97
N PRO A 99 14.92 32.01 15.20
CA PRO A 99 14.11 30.84 15.41
C PRO A 99 13.97 30.03 14.12
N THR A 100 14.25 28.74 14.24
CA THR A 100 14.16 27.76 13.16
C THR A 100 13.17 26.67 13.52
N ILE A 101 12.33 26.28 12.57
CA ILE A 101 11.39 25.18 12.71
C ILE A 101 12.02 23.93 12.10
N TRP A 102 11.94 22.83 12.82
CA TRP A 102 12.45 21.53 12.45
C TRP A 102 11.31 20.54 12.44
N VAL A 103 11.33 19.64 11.45
CA VAL A 103 10.40 18.52 11.34
C VAL A 103 11.21 17.25 11.48
N ASN A 104 10.92 16.52 12.56
CA ASN A 104 11.78 15.48 13.12
C ASN A 104 13.18 16.03 13.43
N ASP A 105 14.17 15.64 12.62
CA ASP A 105 15.55 16.11 12.70
C ASP A 105 15.99 16.81 11.41
N SER A 106 15.04 17.18 10.54
CA SER A 106 15.28 17.93 9.31
C SER A 106 14.86 19.38 9.45
N TYR A 107 15.73 20.29 9.04
CA TYR A 107 15.45 21.73 9.02
C TYR A 107 14.33 22.05 8.03
N LEU A 108 13.26 22.69 8.51
CA LEU A 108 12.14 23.12 7.67
C LEU A 108 12.38 24.53 7.14
N LEU A 109 12.40 25.52 8.05
CA LEU A 109 12.48 26.94 7.73
C LEU A 109 13.02 27.76 8.91
N THR A 110 13.52 28.95 8.60
CA THR A 110 13.83 30.02 9.57
C THR A 110 12.73 31.06 9.51
N VAL A 111 12.23 31.47 10.67
CA VAL A 111 11.24 32.55 10.80
C VAL A 111 11.99 33.87 10.90
N THR A 112 11.70 34.78 9.98
CA THR A 112 12.34 36.11 9.91
C THR A 112 11.39 37.19 10.38
N ALA A 113 11.90 38.41 10.59
CA ALA A 113 11.06 39.56 10.96
C ALA A 113 9.97 39.87 9.91
N GLU A 114 10.22 39.54 8.63
CA GLU A 114 9.24 39.71 7.57
C GLU A 114 8.04 38.77 7.71
N ASP A 115 8.17 37.66 8.44
CA ASP A 115 7.11 36.67 8.64
C ASP A 115 6.21 36.99 9.85
N VAL A 116 6.51 38.05 10.60
CA VAL A 116 5.92 38.34 11.91
C VAL A 116 4.78 39.36 11.81
N PHE A 117 3.67 39.11 12.51
CA PHE A 117 2.62 40.10 12.66
C PHE A 117 3.10 41.28 13.54
N PRO A 118 2.67 42.53 13.24
CA PRO A 118 3.02 43.68 14.06
C PRO A 118 2.70 43.45 15.54
N GLY A 119 3.70 43.57 16.41
CA GLY A 119 3.56 43.38 17.85
C GLY A 119 3.89 41.98 18.38
N SER A 120 4.35 41.05 17.54
CA SER A 120 4.88 39.75 17.98
C SER A 120 6.39 39.64 17.72
N SER A 121 7.05 38.66 18.35
CA SER A 121 8.45 38.35 18.07
C SER A 121 8.59 37.20 17.05
N PRO A 122 9.72 37.10 16.31
CA PRO A 122 10.00 35.93 15.48
C PRO A 122 9.91 34.60 16.24
N GLN A 123 10.27 34.60 17.52
CA GLN A 123 10.23 33.41 18.37
C GLN A 123 8.78 32.97 18.63
N GLU A 124 7.92 33.90 19.04
CA GLU A 124 6.48 33.64 19.22
C GLU A 124 5.84 33.17 17.91
N GLN A 125 6.18 33.83 16.79
CA GLN A 125 5.68 33.45 15.48
C GLN A 125 6.08 32.02 15.09
N ALA A 126 7.32 31.63 15.41
CA ALA A 126 7.81 30.28 15.17
C ALA A 126 7.10 29.23 16.03
N GLU A 127 6.79 29.53 17.28
CA GLU A 127 6.03 28.65 18.16
C GLU A 127 4.60 28.45 17.66
N ILE A 128 3.92 29.54 17.28
CA ILE A 128 2.58 29.48 16.67
C ILE A 128 2.59 28.64 15.40
N TRP A 129 3.59 28.86 14.53
CA TRP A 129 3.74 28.09 13.30
C TRP A 129 4.03 26.62 13.59
N ALA A 130 4.93 26.31 14.53
CA ALA A 130 5.24 24.93 14.89
C ALA A 130 4.00 24.16 15.37
N GLN A 131 3.17 24.78 16.21
CA GLN A 131 1.90 24.19 16.65
C GLN A 131 0.94 23.94 15.48
N LYS A 132 0.79 24.93 14.58
CA LYS A 132 -0.11 24.84 13.43
C LYS A 132 0.35 23.78 12.43
N ILE A 133 1.65 23.70 12.17
CA ILE A 133 2.26 22.66 11.34
C ILE A 133 2.03 21.30 11.99
N GLN A 134 2.35 21.14 13.28
CA GLN A 134 2.17 19.87 14.00
C GLN A 134 0.74 19.36 13.92
N ALA A 135 -0.25 20.23 14.17
CA ALA A 135 -1.66 19.87 14.09
C ALA A 135 -2.08 19.43 12.69
N SER A 136 -1.59 20.15 11.66
CA SER A 136 -1.89 19.85 10.26
C SER A 136 -1.26 18.54 9.81
N LEU A 137 -0.01 18.27 10.22
CA LEU A 137 0.69 17.01 9.92
C LEU A 137 0.06 15.82 10.62
N ASN A 138 -0.34 15.96 11.90
CA ASN A 138 -1.04 14.90 12.63
C ASN A 138 -2.34 14.50 11.92
N ARG A 139 -3.09 15.50 11.43
CA ARG A 139 -4.31 15.26 10.68
C ARG A 139 -4.03 14.56 9.34
N ALA A 140 -3.04 15.04 8.58
CA ALA A 140 -2.65 14.41 7.31
C ALA A 140 -2.25 12.93 7.51
N LEU A 141 -1.48 12.64 8.56
CA LEU A 141 -1.10 11.27 8.93
C LEU A 141 -2.31 10.42 9.33
N GLN A 142 -3.24 10.97 10.11
CA GLN A 142 -4.44 10.24 10.53
C GLN A 142 -5.39 9.92 9.36
N GLU A 143 -5.55 10.86 8.43
CA GLU A 143 -6.35 10.67 7.21
C GLU A 143 -5.73 9.56 6.33
N ARG A 144 -4.40 9.57 6.15
CA ARG A 144 -3.67 8.51 5.44
C ARG A 144 -3.74 7.16 6.17
N SER A 145 -3.62 7.13 7.50
CA SER A 145 -3.67 5.88 8.27
C SER A 145 -5.06 5.24 8.23
N SER A 146 -6.14 6.02 8.28
CA SER A 146 -7.51 5.51 8.20
C SER A 146 -7.81 4.86 6.85
N GLU A 147 -7.42 5.51 5.75
CA GLU A 147 -7.58 4.95 4.41
C GLU A 147 -6.74 3.68 4.22
N PHE A 148 -5.49 3.69 4.71
CA PHE A 148 -4.62 2.52 4.68
C PHE A 148 -5.22 1.36 5.51
N LEU A 149 -5.67 1.62 6.73
CA LEU A 149 -6.32 0.63 7.59
C LEU A 149 -7.57 0.04 6.92
N ARG A 150 -8.40 0.88 6.27
CA ARG A 150 -9.61 0.41 5.56
C ARG A 150 -9.25 -0.52 4.40
N LYS A 151 -8.29 -0.13 3.57
CA LYS A 151 -7.84 -0.96 2.43
C LYS A 151 -7.18 -2.25 2.90
N ALA A 152 -6.31 -2.17 3.89
CA ALA A 152 -5.69 -3.33 4.51
C ALA A 152 -6.73 -4.28 5.11
N ALA A 153 -7.70 -3.76 5.87
CA ALA A 153 -8.78 -4.55 6.45
C ALA A 153 -9.62 -5.26 5.38
N ILE A 154 -10.02 -4.56 4.32
CA ILE A 154 -10.76 -5.16 3.19
C ILE A 154 -9.92 -6.24 2.52
N ALA A 155 -8.63 -5.98 2.27
CA ALA A 155 -7.73 -6.96 1.67
C ALA A 155 -7.57 -8.20 2.56
N SER A 156 -7.32 -8.04 3.85
CA SER A 156 -7.20 -9.14 4.81
C SER A 156 -8.49 -9.95 4.92
N ILE A 157 -9.65 -9.29 4.99
CA ILE A 157 -10.97 -9.97 4.98
C ILE A 157 -11.13 -10.75 3.67
N GLY A 158 -10.78 -10.15 2.53
CA GLY A 158 -10.82 -10.80 1.22
C GLY A 158 -9.95 -12.04 1.14
N VAL A 159 -8.73 -11.99 1.68
CA VAL A 159 -7.81 -13.14 1.76
C VAL A 159 -8.41 -14.26 2.62
N ILE A 160 -8.96 -13.93 3.79
CA ILE A 160 -9.58 -14.91 4.69
C ILE A 160 -10.79 -15.58 4.00
N ILE A 161 -11.68 -14.79 3.40
CA ILE A 161 -12.85 -15.32 2.68
C ILE A 161 -12.39 -16.19 1.50
N GLY A 162 -11.39 -15.73 0.74
CA GLY A 162 -10.80 -16.48 -0.36
C GLY A 162 -10.23 -17.82 0.09
N ALA A 163 -9.51 -17.86 1.21
CA ALA A 163 -8.98 -19.09 1.80
C ALA A 163 -10.11 -20.05 2.22
N ILE A 164 -11.18 -19.55 2.83
CA ILE A 164 -12.37 -20.34 3.20
C ILE A 164 -13.04 -20.94 1.96
N VAL A 165 -13.24 -20.12 0.92
CA VAL A 165 -13.86 -20.57 -0.34
C VAL A 165 -12.98 -21.61 -1.03
N LEU A 166 -11.67 -21.38 -1.12
CA LEU A 166 -10.73 -22.32 -1.71
C LEU A 166 -10.71 -23.64 -0.95
N GLN A 167 -10.73 -23.57 0.38
CA GLN A 167 -10.83 -24.74 1.24
C GLN A 167 -12.10 -25.54 1.01
N TRP A 168 -13.24 -24.84 0.90
CA TRP A 168 -14.51 -25.47 0.60
C TRP A 168 -14.49 -26.13 -0.79
N LEU A 169 -13.92 -25.45 -1.78
CA LEU A 169 -13.80 -25.93 -3.16
C LEU A 169 -12.92 -27.18 -3.25
N ILE A 170 -11.74 -27.18 -2.61
CA ILE A 170 -10.85 -28.35 -2.54
C ILE A 170 -11.59 -29.54 -1.94
N ARG A 171 -12.33 -29.33 -0.84
CA ARG A 171 -13.09 -30.40 -0.18
C ARG A 171 -14.24 -30.91 -1.06
N PHE A 172 -14.92 -30.01 -1.76
CA PHE A 172 -15.99 -30.34 -2.69
C PHE A 172 -15.48 -31.17 -3.88
N LEU A 173 -14.42 -30.71 -4.55
CA LEU A 173 -13.81 -31.45 -5.68
C LEU A 173 -13.25 -32.80 -5.22
N TRP A 174 -12.62 -32.84 -4.05
CA TRP A 174 -12.07 -34.07 -3.48
C TRP A 174 -13.16 -35.12 -3.28
N ARG A 175 -14.26 -34.75 -2.60
CA ARG A 175 -15.38 -35.65 -2.34
C ARG A 175 -16.12 -36.04 -3.62
N ARG A 176 -16.26 -35.12 -4.58
CA ARG A 176 -17.11 -35.34 -5.75
C ARG A 176 -16.43 -36.13 -6.87
N TYR A 177 -15.13 -35.93 -7.09
CA TYR A 177 -14.42 -36.45 -8.26
C TYR A 177 -13.22 -37.32 -7.91
N PHE A 178 -12.38 -36.90 -6.96
CA PHE A 178 -11.10 -37.56 -6.72
C PHE A 178 -11.19 -38.78 -5.81
N HIS A 179 -12.05 -38.76 -4.79
CA HIS A 179 -12.12 -39.84 -3.81
C HIS A 179 -12.44 -41.20 -4.45
N ASP A 180 -13.47 -41.26 -5.31
CA ASP A 180 -13.89 -42.53 -5.91
C ASP A 180 -12.97 -42.93 -7.08
N ALA A 181 -12.49 -41.96 -7.86
CA ALA A 181 -11.54 -42.21 -8.94
C ALA A 181 -10.21 -42.76 -8.41
N LEU A 182 -9.67 -42.17 -7.34
CA LEU A 182 -8.39 -42.57 -6.75
C LEU A 182 -8.48 -43.96 -6.10
N LYS A 183 -9.56 -44.26 -5.38
CA LYS A 183 -9.81 -45.62 -4.88
C LYS A 183 -9.88 -46.64 -6.01
N THR A 184 -10.59 -46.32 -7.09
CA THR A 184 -10.73 -47.22 -8.24
C THR A 184 -9.39 -47.45 -8.96
N LEU A 185 -8.53 -46.44 -9.05
CA LEU A 185 -7.21 -46.58 -9.65
C LEU A 185 -6.23 -47.34 -8.76
N LEU A 186 -6.20 -47.09 -7.44
CA LEU A 186 -5.31 -47.82 -6.53
C LEU A 186 -5.74 -49.27 -6.32
N ALA A 187 -7.05 -49.56 -6.37
CA ALA A 187 -7.54 -50.94 -6.33
C ALA A 187 -7.08 -51.79 -7.53
N ARG A 188 -6.74 -51.16 -8.66
CA ARG A 188 -6.18 -51.85 -9.84
C ARG A 188 -4.69 -52.19 -9.71
N ILE A 189 -4.01 -51.68 -8.69
CA ILE A 189 -2.60 -51.99 -8.43
C ILE A 189 -2.55 -53.14 -7.41
N PRO A 190 -2.01 -54.32 -7.76
CA PRO A 190 -2.04 -55.50 -6.89
C PRO A 190 -1.29 -55.31 -5.57
N ALA A 191 -0.32 -54.39 -5.51
CA ALA A 191 0.37 -54.03 -4.27
C ALA A 191 -0.50 -53.23 -3.26
N PHE A 192 -1.56 -52.57 -3.74
CA PHE A 192 -2.42 -51.71 -2.91
C PHE A 192 -3.86 -52.23 -2.78
N SER A 193 -4.24 -53.28 -3.50
CA SER A 193 -5.62 -53.81 -3.54
C SER A 193 -6.12 -54.24 -2.15
N GLU A 194 -5.30 -54.95 -1.37
CA GLU A 194 -5.70 -55.37 0.00
C GLU A 194 -5.76 -54.19 0.97
N ALA A 195 -4.90 -53.18 0.77
CA ALA A 195 -4.90 -51.98 1.61
C ALA A 195 -6.15 -51.11 1.37
N VAL A 196 -6.65 -51.06 0.13
CA VAL A 196 -7.80 -50.22 -0.28
C VAL A 196 -9.12 -50.64 0.37
N GLU A 197 -9.30 -51.94 0.67
CA GLU A 197 -10.51 -52.44 1.34
C GLU A 197 -10.55 -52.14 2.84
N THR A 198 -9.42 -51.78 3.45
CA THR A 198 -9.38 -51.49 4.89
C THR A 198 -10.03 -50.14 5.23
N LYS A 199 -10.77 -50.11 6.34
CA LYS A 199 -11.38 -48.87 6.86
C LYS A 199 -10.32 -47.79 7.14
N SER A 200 -9.11 -48.19 7.56
CA SER A 200 -7.97 -47.30 7.83
C SER A 200 -7.51 -46.54 6.59
N PHE A 201 -7.51 -47.17 5.42
CA PHE A 201 -7.12 -46.52 4.16
C PHE A 201 -8.13 -45.46 3.69
N SER A 202 -9.42 -45.70 3.91
CA SER A 202 -10.45 -44.69 3.65
C SER A 202 -10.35 -43.48 4.59
N LEU A 203 -9.85 -43.68 5.82
CA LEU A 203 -9.60 -42.61 6.79
C LEU A 203 -8.39 -41.77 6.37
N SER A 204 -7.29 -42.38 5.94
CA SER A 204 -6.11 -41.64 5.49
C SER A 204 -6.39 -40.79 4.25
N LEU A 205 -7.15 -41.31 3.28
CA LEU A 205 -7.58 -40.55 2.10
C LEU A 205 -8.45 -39.32 2.45
N ASN A 206 -9.25 -39.40 3.51
CA ASN A 206 -10.07 -38.28 3.96
C ASN A 206 -9.27 -37.20 4.72
N LEU A 207 -8.06 -37.52 5.19
CA LEU A 207 -7.16 -36.58 5.87
C LEU A 207 -6.35 -35.71 4.91
N ILE A 208 -6.13 -36.15 3.67
CA ILE A 208 -5.38 -35.41 2.64
C ILE A 208 -5.89 -33.97 2.43
N PRO A 209 -7.20 -33.72 2.20
CA PRO A 209 -7.71 -32.35 2.03
C PRO A 209 -7.61 -31.52 3.32
N TRP A 210 -7.53 -32.14 4.51
CA TRP A 210 -7.24 -31.43 5.74
C TRP A 210 -5.77 -31.02 5.83
N ALA A 211 -4.84 -31.87 5.41
CA ALA A 211 -3.40 -31.56 5.38
C ALA A 211 -3.06 -30.42 4.39
N ILE A 212 -3.68 -30.44 3.20
CA ILE A 212 -3.53 -29.35 2.21
C ILE A 212 -4.05 -28.03 2.78
N ALA A 213 -5.18 -28.09 3.51
CA ALA A 213 -5.75 -26.93 4.18
C ALA A 213 -4.82 -26.34 5.24
N THR A 214 -4.22 -27.17 6.08
CA THR A 214 -3.30 -26.69 7.12
C THR A 214 -2.10 -25.99 6.50
N CYS A 215 -1.52 -26.53 5.42
CA CYS A 215 -0.46 -25.84 4.68
C CYS A 215 -0.92 -24.50 4.11
N LEU A 216 -2.13 -24.44 3.55
CA LEU A 216 -2.71 -23.20 3.01
C LEU A 216 -2.92 -22.13 4.09
N TRP A 217 -3.43 -22.52 5.26
CA TRP A 217 -3.64 -21.61 6.39
C TRP A 217 -2.32 -21.10 6.97
N VAL A 218 -1.31 -21.97 7.10
CA VAL A 218 0.04 -21.56 7.54
C VAL A 218 0.64 -20.55 6.57
N ALA A 219 0.56 -20.79 5.27
CA ALA A 219 1.04 -19.84 4.26
C ALA A 219 0.30 -18.49 4.31
N THR A 220 -1.01 -18.53 4.57
CA THR A 220 -1.84 -17.31 4.69
C THR A 220 -1.46 -16.49 5.92
N ILE A 221 -1.20 -17.13 7.06
CA ILE A 221 -0.75 -16.47 8.29
C ILE A 221 0.62 -15.82 8.12
N PHE A 222 1.52 -16.42 7.33
CA PHE A 222 2.83 -15.84 7.02
C PHE A 222 2.79 -14.70 5.99
N TYR A 223 1.69 -14.58 5.23
CA TYR A 223 1.53 -13.56 4.19
C TYR A 223 0.91 -12.26 4.72
N ILE A 224 0.07 -12.36 5.76
CA ILE A 224 -0.57 -11.22 6.45
C ILE A 224 0.42 -10.63 7.47
#